data_AF-A0A846RUS3-F1
#
_entry.id   AF-A0A846RUS3-F1
#
_cell.length_a   1.000
_cell.length_b   1.000
_cell.length_c   1.000
_cell.angle_alpha   90.00
_cell.angle_beta   90.00
_cell.angle_gamma   90.00
#
_symmetry.space_group_name_H-M   'P 1'
#
loop_
_entity.id
_entity.type
_entity.pdbx_description
1 polymer ?
#
loop_
_entity_poly.entity_id
_entity_poly.type
_entity_poly.pdbx_seq_one_letter_code
_entity_poly.pdbx_strand_id
1 'polypeptide(L)'
;MDRIENLIRNLDPMRAEKESAGSPTENIPPLLAGDETPESELDSDAFSDDAPVVVPLRRRRTLAVSLAGAAAAAVVVGAVVVSGSLGAKSPLPAGTTDPVPSVEPSPSAEPTPSTAPSETAQPTTTAEPTGVPTGPPVDVGCRAQDVDRVMEQGSDFMSLTPLTSNPEHYPVIGCTDDWMAMELTDEGYLAEAKDGGNAWFFIAKRVDGQWLVDIDTYGAVLKWDTHAHPEGLTPKEVMDQRFIAAGIPVELRPALVGVGPSLSDLRRTHQFPELGVVFETRADWEVVPASQGVDLVNAAGQKVANLQHSSASGLGGACAQDPVPWEEVGAIPVSVTGSGGAEVDARFVLRVFEGDPVLAAPSLIGADQPSSGESCMLYNAISGPEMGLLSLSTSFMFSPYEQGNALEFDSVAEAEAYAQSEEFAQLAAIADSITVTD
;
A
#
# COMPACT_ATOMS: atom_id res chain seq x y z
N MET A 1 15.51 -31.58 36.80
CA MET A 1 14.43 -32.52 36.43
C MET A 1 13.16 -31.70 36.42
N ASP A 2 12.75 -31.31 35.22
CA ASP A 2 11.92 -30.14 34.95
C ASP A 2 10.41 -30.44 34.93
N ARG A 3 9.63 -29.47 35.40
CA ARG A 3 8.17 -29.53 35.59
C ARG A 3 7.34 -29.62 34.30
N ILE A 4 7.98 -29.63 33.13
CA ILE A 4 7.30 -29.63 31.82
C ILE A 4 6.91 -31.06 31.38
N GLU A 5 7.55 -32.11 31.91
CA GLU A 5 7.28 -33.50 31.52
C GLU A 5 5.94 -34.07 32.07
N ASN A 6 5.32 -33.41 33.06
CA ASN A 6 4.09 -33.89 33.69
C ASN A 6 2.79 -33.44 33.00
N LEU A 7 2.86 -32.63 31.94
CA LEU A 7 1.66 -32.10 31.27
C LEU A 7 1.23 -32.91 30.03
N ILE A 8 2.03 -33.87 29.56
CA ILE A 8 1.76 -34.61 28.30
C ILE A 8 1.19 -36.03 28.52
N ARG A 9 1.15 -36.55 29.77
CA ARG A 9 0.79 -37.95 30.04
C ARG A 9 -0.69 -38.29 30.23
N ASN A 10 -1.63 -37.36 30.05
CA ASN A 10 -3.05 -37.58 30.42
C ASN A 10 -4.08 -37.45 29.28
N LEU A 11 -3.74 -37.76 28.04
CA LEU A 11 -4.75 -37.88 26.97
C LEU A 11 -4.66 -39.24 26.30
N ASP A 12 -5.41 -40.19 26.86
CA ASP A 12 -5.72 -41.50 26.27
C ASP A 12 -7.25 -41.56 26.04
N PRO A 13 -7.74 -41.57 24.79
CA PRO A 13 -9.16 -41.74 24.52
C PRO A 13 -9.53 -43.22 24.48
N MET A 14 -10.21 -43.65 25.55
CA MET A 14 -10.85 -44.96 25.67
C MET A 14 -11.92 -45.17 24.58
N ARG A 15 -11.59 -46.08 23.67
CA ARG A 15 -12.39 -47.23 23.19
C ARG A 15 -13.71 -47.48 23.94
N ALA A 16 -14.82 -47.43 23.21
CA ALA A 16 -16.08 -48.10 23.57
C ALA A 16 -16.61 -48.86 22.35
N GLU A 17 -16.31 -50.16 22.32
CA GLU A 17 -17.03 -51.14 21.51
C GLU A 17 -18.34 -51.51 22.22
N LYS A 18 -19.47 -51.55 21.49
CA LYS A 18 -20.45 -52.64 21.61
C LYS A 18 -21.38 -52.75 20.40
N GLU A 19 -21.05 -53.74 19.55
CA GLU A 19 -21.93 -54.81 19.06
C GLU A 19 -23.47 -54.59 19.04
N SER A 20 -24.08 -54.63 17.84
CA SER A 20 -24.71 -55.85 17.29
C SER A 20 -26.01 -55.61 16.51
N ALA A 21 -26.03 -56.20 15.31
CA ALA A 21 -27.17 -56.80 14.59
C ALA A 21 -28.29 -55.92 14.00
N GLY A 22 -28.52 -56.12 12.70
CA GLY A 22 -29.86 -56.08 12.10
C GLY A 22 -29.98 -55.24 10.84
N SER A 23 -29.73 -55.85 9.67
CA SER A 23 -30.38 -55.44 8.41
C SER A 23 -31.85 -55.90 8.47
N PRO A 24 -32.82 -55.13 7.94
CA PRO A 24 -33.22 -55.42 6.57
C PRO A 24 -33.64 -54.20 5.73
N THR A 25 -33.48 -54.42 4.43
CA THR A 25 -34.13 -53.82 3.27
C THR A 25 -35.61 -53.49 3.50
N GLU A 26 -36.04 -52.25 3.24
CA GLU A 26 -37.43 -52.00 2.85
C GLU A 26 -37.58 -50.79 1.91
N ASN A 27 -38.31 -51.04 0.84
CA ASN A 27 -38.70 -50.12 -0.22
C ASN A 27 -39.61 -49.01 0.30
N ILE A 28 -39.47 -47.79 -0.21
CA ILE A 28 -40.50 -46.75 -0.12
C ILE A 28 -40.81 -46.23 -1.55
N PRO A 29 -42.09 -46.17 -1.97
CA PRO A 29 -42.54 -45.80 -3.31
C PRO A 29 -42.66 -44.26 -3.50
N PRO A 30 -42.85 -43.76 -4.73
CA PRO A 30 -43.17 -42.37 -4.98
C PRO A 30 -44.69 -42.15 -4.84
N LEU A 31 -45.09 -41.12 -4.09
CA LEU A 31 -46.49 -40.67 -4.00
C LEU A 31 -46.65 -39.26 -4.56
N LEU A 32 -47.77 -39.15 -5.26
CA LEU A 32 -48.26 -38.09 -6.12
C LEU A 32 -48.92 -36.94 -5.33
N ALA A 33 -48.89 -35.76 -5.97
CA ALA A 33 -49.98 -34.79 -6.19
C ALA A 33 -50.76 -34.15 -5.01
N GLY A 34 -51.01 -32.85 -5.18
CA GLY A 34 -51.90 -31.97 -4.41
C GLY A 34 -51.22 -30.60 -4.28
N ASP A 35 -51.29 -29.70 -5.26
CA ASP A 35 -52.45 -28.83 -5.58
C ASP A 35 -52.79 -27.89 -4.41
N GLU A 36 -52.45 -26.59 -4.58
CA GLU A 36 -53.16 -25.39 -4.07
C GLU A 36 -52.30 -24.12 -4.29
N THR A 37 -52.54 -23.44 -5.42
CA THR A 37 -52.53 -21.96 -5.58
C THR A 37 -53.80 -21.38 -4.95
N PRO A 38 -53.96 -20.07 -4.61
CA PRO A 38 -53.44 -18.90 -5.35
C PRO A 38 -53.10 -17.62 -4.52
N GLU A 39 -52.81 -16.54 -5.26
CA GLU A 39 -53.02 -15.09 -4.94
C GLU A 39 -51.84 -14.25 -4.43
N SER A 40 -51.30 -13.41 -5.34
CA SER A 40 -51.19 -11.93 -5.28
C SER A 40 -50.11 -11.47 -6.29
N GLU A 41 -50.49 -11.00 -7.50
CA GLU A 41 -50.71 -9.57 -7.84
C GLU A 41 -49.52 -8.69 -7.37
N LEU A 42 -48.50 -8.45 -8.20
CA LEU A 42 -48.43 -7.36 -9.19
C LEU A 42 -49.17 -6.09 -8.74
N ASP A 43 -48.44 -5.09 -8.26
CA ASP A 43 -48.52 -3.77 -8.89
C ASP A 43 -47.29 -2.91 -8.59
N SER A 44 -46.73 -2.45 -9.70
CA SER A 44 -45.82 -1.34 -9.88
C SER A 44 -46.52 -0.01 -9.63
N ASP A 45 -45.87 0.93 -8.95
CA ASP A 45 -46.14 2.35 -9.19
C ASP A 45 -44.86 3.17 -9.15
N ALA A 46 -44.66 3.84 -10.28
CA ALA A 46 -43.62 4.81 -10.56
C ALA A 46 -43.96 6.15 -9.90
N PHE A 47 -42.94 6.92 -9.51
CA PHE A 47 -43.05 8.37 -9.40
C PHE A 47 -41.86 9.05 -10.05
N SER A 48 -42.17 9.81 -11.10
CA SER A 48 -41.33 10.77 -11.80
C SER A 48 -41.90 12.17 -11.56
N ASP A 49 -40.99 13.15 -11.59
CA ASP A 49 -41.16 14.59 -11.90
C ASP A 49 -41.48 15.62 -10.78
N ASP A 50 -40.42 16.38 -10.47
CA ASP A 50 -40.28 17.84 -10.55
C ASP A 50 -41.23 18.80 -9.80
N ALA A 51 -40.66 19.54 -8.84
CA ALA A 51 -40.34 20.99 -8.91
C ALA A 51 -40.35 21.66 -7.51
N PRO A 52 -39.47 22.67 -7.28
CA PRO A 52 -39.15 23.15 -5.94
C PRO A 52 -40.16 24.15 -5.38
N VAL A 53 -40.65 23.90 -4.17
CA VAL A 53 -41.47 24.85 -3.40
C VAL A 53 -40.55 25.67 -2.49
N VAL A 54 -40.36 26.94 -2.83
CA VAL A 54 -39.75 27.96 -1.97
C VAL A 54 -40.78 28.42 -0.93
N VAL A 55 -40.51 28.19 0.36
CA VAL A 55 -41.22 28.87 1.47
C VAL A 55 -40.22 29.43 2.47
N PRO A 56 -40.28 30.73 2.84
CA PRO A 56 -39.36 31.33 3.78
C PRO A 56 -39.82 31.06 5.23
N LEU A 57 -38.96 30.45 6.06
CA LEU A 57 -39.25 30.28 7.49
C LEU A 57 -38.19 30.91 8.41
N ARG A 58 -38.48 32.18 8.65
CA ARG A 58 -38.30 32.98 9.87
C ARG A 58 -37.98 32.18 11.14
N ARG A 59 -36.75 32.38 11.61
CA ARG A 59 -36.17 32.22 12.96
C ARG A 59 -37.19 32.31 14.12
N ARG A 60 -37.37 31.23 14.89
CA ARG A 60 -37.77 31.27 16.31
C ARG A 60 -37.04 30.18 17.12
N ARG A 61 -36.29 30.64 18.12
CA ARG A 61 -35.64 29.83 19.16
C ARG A 61 -36.70 29.34 20.14
N THR A 62 -36.64 28.06 20.51
CA THR A 62 -37.20 27.56 21.76
C THR A 62 -36.30 26.44 22.28
N LEU A 63 -35.69 26.67 23.43
CA LEU A 63 -34.99 25.70 24.25
C LEU A 63 -36.00 24.70 24.82
N ALA A 64 -35.70 23.41 24.75
CA ALA A 64 -36.32 22.40 25.60
C ALA A 64 -35.24 21.42 26.07
N VAL A 65 -35.05 21.42 27.39
CA VAL A 65 -34.21 20.50 28.15
C VAL A 65 -35.02 19.22 28.39
N SER A 66 -34.42 18.05 28.16
CA SER A 66 -34.89 16.79 28.77
C SER A 66 -33.70 15.96 29.24
N LEU A 67 -33.62 15.82 30.57
CA LEU A 67 -32.79 14.87 31.30
C LEU A 67 -33.34 13.43 31.15
N ALA A 68 -32.42 12.47 31.08
CA ALA A 68 -32.31 11.27 31.95
C ALA A 68 -31.95 9.99 31.18
N GLY A 69 -30.91 9.28 31.64
CA GLY A 69 -30.68 7.87 31.29
C GLY A 69 -29.25 7.37 31.50
N ALA A 70 -29.01 6.76 32.66
CA ALA A 70 -27.84 6.00 33.16
C ALA A 70 -27.11 5.13 32.09
N ALA A 71 -25.78 5.07 31.98
CA ALA A 71 -24.72 4.52 32.85
C ALA A 71 -24.09 3.26 32.22
N ALA A 72 -22.81 3.35 31.82
CA ALA A 72 -21.89 2.22 31.71
C ALA A 72 -20.46 2.76 31.87
N ALA A 73 -19.86 2.51 33.03
CA ALA A 73 -18.47 2.81 33.30
C ALA A 73 -17.62 1.58 32.96
N ALA A 74 -16.82 1.66 31.90
CA ALA A 74 -15.75 0.72 31.63
C ALA A 74 -14.43 1.34 32.12
N VAL A 75 -13.81 0.70 33.11
CA VAL A 75 -12.50 1.06 33.65
C VAL A 75 -11.44 0.57 32.68
N VAL A 76 -10.78 1.49 31.97
CA VAL A 76 -9.53 1.20 31.26
C VAL A 76 -8.39 1.82 32.08
N VAL A 77 -7.64 0.96 32.76
CA VAL A 77 -6.34 1.27 33.33
C VAL A 77 -5.33 1.13 32.19
N GLY A 78 -4.89 2.24 31.63
CA GLY A 78 -3.81 2.30 30.63
C GLY A 78 -2.95 3.51 30.94
N ALA A 79 -1.77 3.26 31.51
CA ALA A 79 -0.80 4.28 31.86
C ALA A 79 -0.25 4.96 30.59
N VAL A 80 -0.63 6.22 30.35
CA VAL A 80 0.06 7.07 29.39
C VAL A 80 1.25 7.70 30.10
N VAL A 81 2.44 7.23 29.73
CA VAL A 81 3.71 7.89 30.03
C VAL A 81 3.75 9.17 29.19
N VAL A 82 3.38 10.30 29.79
CA VAL A 82 3.70 11.62 29.24
C VAL A 82 5.19 11.85 29.47
N SER A 83 6.02 11.49 28.48
CA SER A 83 7.40 11.98 28.43
C SER A 83 7.37 13.43 27.96
N GLY A 84 7.37 14.35 28.93
CA GLY A 84 7.70 15.74 28.66
C GLY A 84 9.17 15.84 28.29
N SER A 85 9.47 16.45 27.14
CA SER A 85 10.75 17.10 26.93
C SER A 85 10.53 18.60 26.79
N LEU A 86 10.82 19.27 27.90
CA LEU A 86 11.03 20.70 28.03
C LEU A 86 12.31 21.05 27.26
N GLY A 87 12.16 21.75 26.14
CA GLY A 87 13.27 22.41 25.43
C GLY A 87 13.17 23.93 25.59
N ALA A 88 13.46 24.43 26.79
CA ALA A 88 13.57 25.85 27.07
C ALA A 88 14.78 26.45 26.32
N LYS A 89 14.54 27.33 25.34
CA LYS A 89 15.56 28.27 24.86
C LYS A 89 15.58 29.46 25.82
N SER A 90 16.58 29.48 26.71
CA SER A 90 16.99 30.72 27.39
C SER A 90 17.74 31.63 26.41
N PRO A 91 17.60 32.96 26.54
CA PRO A 91 18.14 33.93 25.59
C PRO A 91 19.64 34.16 25.82
N LEU A 92 20.42 34.22 24.74
CA LEU A 92 21.77 34.78 24.78
C LEU A 92 21.74 36.26 24.37
N PRO A 93 22.61 37.08 24.97
CA PRO A 93 22.49 38.53 24.99
C PRO A 93 22.97 39.21 23.71
N ALA A 94 22.37 40.36 23.45
CA ALA A 94 22.78 41.36 22.49
C ALA A 94 24.26 41.74 22.67
N GLY A 95 25.06 41.49 21.63
CA GLY A 95 26.37 42.10 21.43
C GLY A 95 26.26 43.14 20.32
N THR A 96 26.34 44.40 20.71
CA THR A 96 26.48 45.57 19.84
C THR A 96 27.91 45.68 19.32
N THR A 97 28.09 45.78 18.00
CA THR A 97 29.23 46.48 17.40
C THR A 97 28.79 47.19 16.12
N ASP A 98 29.10 48.49 16.08
CA ASP A 98 28.84 49.47 15.05
C ASP A 98 29.39 49.12 13.64
N PRO A 99 28.80 49.70 12.58
CA PRO A 99 29.31 49.59 11.21
C PRO A 99 30.49 50.53 10.93
N VAL A 100 31.51 50.01 10.26
CA VAL A 100 32.56 50.80 9.58
C VAL A 100 32.18 50.92 8.09
N PRO A 101 32.26 52.11 7.47
CA PRO A 101 31.80 52.31 6.11
C PRO A 101 32.92 52.16 5.06
N SER A 102 32.47 51.98 3.82
CA SER A 102 33.11 52.44 2.58
C SER A 102 34.26 51.58 2.04
N VAL A 103 34.11 51.03 0.82
CA VAL A 103 34.77 51.48 -0.42
C VAL A 103 34.21 50.69 -1.62
N GLU A 104 33.56 51.40 -2.54
CA GLU A 104 33.58 51.17 -4.01
C GLU A 104 34.42 52.34 -4.59
N PRO A 105 34.96 52.34 -5.84
CA PRO A 105 34.71 51.45 -6.98
C PRO A 105 35.96 51.05 -7.80
N SER A 106 35.83 50.13 -8.77
CA SER A 106 36.18 50.37 -10.19
C SER A 106 36.29 49.09 -11.04
N PRO A 107 36.01 49.19 -12.36
CA PRO A 107 35.85 48.06 -13.27
C PRO A 107 37.11 47.76 -14.11
N SER A 108 36.97 46.76 -14.98
CA SER A 108 37.73 46.51 -16.23
C SER A 108 38.80 45.42 -16.16
N ALA A 109 38.54 44.29 -16.83
CA ALA A 109 39.33 43.85 -17.97
C ALA A 109 38.70 42.62 -18.63
N GLU A 110 38.33 42.80 -19.90
CA GLU A 110 38.14 41.76 -20.91
C GLU A 110 39.52 41.28 -21.40
N PRO A 111 39.70 39.98 -21.68
CA PRO A 111 40.42 39.65 -22.90
C PRO A 111 39.78 38.53 -23.74
N THR A 112 40.04 38.71 -25.03
CA THR A 112 39.63 37.99 -26.24
C THR A 112 40.36 36.63 -26.41
N PRO A 113 40.13 35.83 -27.47
CA PRO A 113 39.96 34.37 -27.39
C PRO A 113 41.25 33.60 -27.66
N SER A 114 41.33 32.36 -27.19
CA SER A 114 42.38 31.40 -27.62
C SER A 114 41.75 30.18 -28.27
N THR A 115 42.32 29.85 -29.42
CA THR A 115 41.95 28.81 -30.37
C THR A 115 42.28 27.40 -29.87
N ALA A 116 41.54 26.42 -30.42
CA ALA A 116 41.55 24.97 -30.17
C ALA A 116 42.93 24.27 -30.27
N PRO A 117 43.05 23.02 -29.79
CA PRO A 117 42.71 21.90 -30.68
C PRO A 117 41.93 20.73 -30.04
N SER A 118 40.99 20.22 -30.84
CA SER A 118 40.70 18.80 -31.12
C SER A 118 41.15 17.75 -30.10
N GLU A 119 40.18 17.09 -29.46
CA GLU A 119 40.29 15.65 -29.21
C GLU A 119 38.91 14.96 -29.18
N THR A 120 38.91 13.81 -29.85
CA THR A 120 37.80 12.92 -30.16
C THR A 120 37.49 12.01 -28.98
N ALA A 121 36.23 11.92 -28.55
CA ALA A 121 35.57 10.65 -28.16
C ALA A 121 34.10 10.87 -27.76
N GLN A 122 33.19 10.30 -28.57
CA GLN A 122 31.89 9.78 -28.12
C GLN A 122 32.14 8.45 -27.38
N PRO A 123 31.28 8.00 -26.43
CA PRO A 123 29.91 7.65 -26.78
C PRO A 123 28.83 8.09 -25.80
N THR A 124 27.64 8.12 -26.39
CA THR A 124 26.29 8.25 -25.85
C THR A 124 26.03 7.29 -24.69
N THR A 125 25.72 7.82 -23.51
CA THR A 125 25.01 7.09 -22.45
C THR A 125 23.51 7.27 -22.65
N THR A 126 22.89 6.29 -23.29
CA THR A 126 21.46 6.02 -23.21
C THR A 126 21.19 5.48 -21.81
N ALA A 127 20.34 6.15 -21.04
CA ALA A 127 19.82 5.62 -19.79
C ALA A 127 18.79 4.52 -20.12
N GLU A 128 19.10 3.29 -19.71
CA GLU A 128 18.22 2.12 -19.77
C GLU A 128 17.60 1.91 -18.37
N PRO A 129 16.31 1.53 -18.26
CA PRO A 129 15.63 1.41 -16.97
C PRO A 129 16.11 0.19 -16.17
N THR A 130 16.18 0.41 -14.86
CA THR A 130 16.14 -0.49 -13.70
C THR A 130 16.09 -2.01 -13.98
N GLY A 131 17.28 -2.62 -14.02
CA GLY A 131 17.68 -3.70 -13.11
C GLY A 131 16.91 -5.04 -13.13
N VAL A 132 16.94 -5.78 -14.24
CA VAL A 132 16.92 -7.25 -14.18
C VAL A 132 18.32 -7.72 -13.73
N PRO A 133 18.47 -8.65 -12.78
CA PRO A 133 19.79 -9.15 -12.40
C PRO A 133 20.46 -9.75 -13.63
N THR A 134 21.58 -9.16 -14.07
CA THR A 134 22.45 -9.80 -15.05
C THR A 134 23.14 -10.94 -14.32
N GLY A 135 22.61 -12.15 -14.48
CA GLY A 135 23.18 -13.36 -13.87
C GLY A 135 24.67 -13.49 -14.20
N PRO A 136 25.44 -14.22 -13.36
CA PRO A 136 26.87 -14.42 -13.59
C PRO A 136 27.14 -15.04 -14.97
N PRO A 137 28.32 -14.80 -15.58
CA PRO A 137 28.64 -15.33 -16.91
C PRO A 137 28.53 -16.86 -16.94
N VAL A 138 27.97 -17.38 -18.04
CA VAL A 138 27.55 -18.78 -18.31
C VAL A 138 28.70 -19.81 -18.35
N ASP A 139 29.87 -19.46 -17.84
CA ASP A 139 31.09 -20.27 -17.91
C ASP A 139 31.53 -20.68 -16.50
N VAL A 140 30.91 -21.77 -16.02
CA VAL A 140 31.49 -22.97 -15.39
C VAL A 140 30.41 -23.59 -14.49
N GLY A 141 29.58 -24.46 -15.06
CA GLY A 141 28.80 -25.45 -14.31
C GLY A 141 27.31 -25.16 -14.06
N CYS A 142 26.80 -23.95 -14.25
CA CYS A 142 25.39 -23.64 -13.96
C CYS A 142 24.57 -23.54 -15.25
N ARG A 143 23.99 -24.64 -15.70
CA ARG A 143 23.11 -24.67 -16.88
C ARG A 143 21.88 -25.50 -16.57
N ALA A 144 20.70 -25.00 -16.94
CA ALA A 144 19.45 -25.71 -16.72
C ALA A 144 19.40 -27.09 -17.41
N GLN A 145 20.09 -27.22 -18.55
CA GLN A 145 20.25 -28.50 -19.28
C GLN A 145 21.02 -29.58 -18.52
N ASP A 146 21.80 -29.21 -17.50
CA ASP A 146 22.59 -30.14 -16.68
C ASP A 146 21.85 -30.53 -15.39
N VAL A 147 20.57 -30.15 -15.27
CA VAL A 147 19.73 -30.41 -14.10
C VAL A 147 18.86 -31.61 -14.32
N ASP A 148 18.96 -32.55 -13.40
CA ASP A 148 18.04 -33.67 -13.30
C ASP A 148 17.05 -33.45 -12.16
N ARG A 149 15.81 -33.83 -12.41
CA ARG A 149 14.77 -33.98 -11.40
C ARG A 149 14.89 -35.35 -10.76
N VAL A 150 14.83 -35.35 -9.42
CA VAL A 150 14.62 -36.55 -8.63
C VAL A 150 13.14 -36.92 -8.68
N MET A 151 12.86 -38.14 -9.11
CA MET A 151 11.52 -38.72 -9.13
C MET A 151 11.52 -39.94 -8.21
N GLU A 152 10.74 -39.89 -7.12
CA GLU A 152 10.48 -41.08 -6.30
C GLU A 152 9.55 -42.04 -7.06
N GLN A 153 10.08 -43.20 -7.49
CA GLN A 153 9.27 -44.29 -8.05
C GLN A 153 9.16 -45.42 -7.01
N GLY A 154 8.33 -45.21 -5.99
CA GLY A 154 8.15 -46.17 -4.89
C GLY A 154 9.30 -46.19 -3.88
N SER A 155 9.18 -47.01 -2.83
CA SER A 155 10.00 -46.90 -1.61
C SER A 155 11.50 -47.17 -1.78
N ASP A 156 11.95 -47.74 -2.91
CA ASP A 156 13.27 -48.38 -3.00
C ASP A 156 14.15 -47.87 -4.17
N PHE A 157 13.65 -47.01 -5.07
CA PHE A 157 14.43 -46.53 -6.23
C PHE A 157 14.19 -45.04 -6.55
N MET A 158 15.26 -44.25 -6.48
CA MET A 158 15.31 -42.89 -7.03
C MET A 158 15.61 -42.98 -8.53
N SER A 159 14.78 -42.35 -9.36
CA SER A 159 15.07 -42.18 -10.79
C SER A 159 15.44 -40.73 -11.07
N LEU A 160 16.44 -40.52 -11.92
CA LEU A 160 16.86 -39.21 -12.39
C LEU A 160 16.35 -39.02 -13.82
N THR A 161 15.62 -37.93 -14.03
CA THR A 161 15.14 -37.53 -15.36
C THR A 161 15.50 -36.07 -15.58
N PRO A 162 15.84 -35.63 -16.80
CA PRO A 162 16.08 -34.21 -17.06
C PRO A 162 14.92 -33.35 -16.56
N LEU A 163 15.24 -32.20 -15.94
CA LEU A 163 14.23 -31.28 -15.39
C LEU A 163 13.22 -30.85 -16.46
N THR A 164 13.73 -30.51 -17.65
CA THR A 164 12.95 -30.09 -18.81
C THR A 164 13.59 -30.61 -20.11
N SER A 165 12.78 -30.74 -21.16
CA SER A 165 13.27 -30.94 -22.53
C SER A 165 13.66 -29.64 -23.24
N ASN A 166 13.25 -28.48 -22.71
CA ASN A 166 13.43 -27.14 -23.29
C ASN A 166 14.15 -26.22 -22.27
N PRO A 167 15.46 -26.40 -22.06
CA PRO A 167 16.22 -25.64 -21.05
C PRO A 167 16.20 -24.12 -21.28
N GLU A 168 15.93 -23.65 -22.51
CA GLU A 168 15.75 -22.24 -22.85
C GLU A 168 14.59 -21.57 -22.10
N HIS A 169 13.62 -22.34 -21.63
CA HIS A 169 12.50 -21.84 -20.83
C HIS A 169 12.82 -21.67 -19.35
N TYR A 170 14.02 -22.11 -18.93
CA TYR A 170 14.47 -22.12 -17.54
C TYR A 170 15.78 -21.33 -17.36
N PRO A 171 15.79 -20.00 -17.59
CA PRO A 171 16.96 -19.18 -17.32
C PRO A 171 17.44 -19.35 -15.88
N VAL A 172 18.76 -19.46 -15.73
CA VAL A 172 19.44 -19.46 -14.43
C VAL A 172 19.53 -18.02 -13.94
N ILE A 173 18.87 -17.72 -12.82
CA ILE A 173 18.82 -16.38 -12.23
C ILE A 173 19.91 -16.16 -11.16
N GLY A 174 20.40 -17.25 -10.57
CA GLY A 174 21.42 -17.20 -9.54
C GLY A 174 22.13 -18.54 -9.42
N CYS A 175 23.43 -18.50 -9.17
CA CYS A 175 24.22 -19.71 -9.02
C CYS A 175 25.40 -19.52 -8.06
N THR A 176 25.70 -20.59 -7.35
CA THR A 176 26.80 -20.77 -6.40
C THR A 176 27.47 -22.12 -6.67
N ASP A 177 28.50 -22.48 -5.89
CA ASP A 177 29.19 -23.77 -6.07
C ASP A 177 28.28 -24.99 -5.87
N ASP A 178 27.33 -24.88 -4.94
CA ASP A 178 26.49 -25.99 -4.46
C ASP A 178 24.98 -25.81 -4.75
N TRP A 179 24.56 -24.61 -5.15
CA TRP A 179 23.15 -24.27 -5.36
C TRP A 179 22.95 -23.44 -6.63
N MET A 180 21.83 -23.68 -7.29
CA MET A 180 21.39 -22.96 -8.48
C MET A 180 19.90 -22.66 -8.38
N ALA A 181 19.50 -21.46 -8.81
CA ALA A 181 18.12 -21.05 -8.93
C ALA A 181 17.79 -20.75 -10.39
N MET A 182 16.65 -21.26 -10.82
CA MET A 182 16.11 -21.09 -12.18
C MET A 182 14.67 -20.60 -12.09
N GLU A 183 14.21 -19.96 -13.16
CA GLU A 183 12.84 -19.46 -13.28
C GLU A 183 12.20 -20.00 -14.55
N LEU A 184 10.91 -20.36 -14.49
CA LEU A 184 10.14 -20.67 -15.70
C LEU A 184 9.68 -19.37 -16.35
N THR A 185 10.12 -19.13 -17.59
CA THR A 185 9.65 -18.00 -18.42
C THR A 185 8.15 -18.09 -18.73
N ASP A 186 7.51 -16.96 -19.00
CA ASP A 186 6.11 -16.90 -19.41
C ASP A 186 5.85 -17.73 -20.68
N GLU A 187 6.76 -17.64 -21.65
CA GLU A 187 6.74 -18.44 -22.88
C GLU A 187 6.81 -19.94 -22.56
N GLY A 188 7.68 -20.33 -21.63
CA GLY A 188 7.80 -21.70 -21.16
C GLY A 188 6.55 -22.20 -20.44
N TYR A 189 5.94 -21.36 -19.60
CA TYR A 189 4.68 -21.67 -18.96
C TYR A 189 3.56 -21.94 -20.00
N LEU A 190 3.43 -21.08 -21.00
CA LEU A 190 2.45 -21.26 -22.08
C LEU A 190 2.73 -22.52 -22.91
N ALA A 191 4.01 -22.85 -23.14
CA ALA A 191 4.41 -24.02 -23.91
C ALA A 191 4.24 -25.34 -23.16
N GLU A 192 4.53 -25.37 -21.86
CA GLU A 192 4.58 -26.60 -21.06
C GLU A 192 3.30 -26.88 -20.26
N ALA A 193 2.36 -25.92 -20.18
CA ALA A 193 1.08 -26.04 -19.48
C ALA A 193 1.19 -26.61 -18.05
N LYS A 194 2.23 -26.20 -17.32
CA LYS A 194 2.51 -26.67 -15.95
C LYS A 194 1.48 -26.14 -14.96
N ASP A 195 1.02 -27.00 -14.06
CA ASP A 195 0.18 -26.60 -12.93
C ASP A 195 0.99 -25.72 -11.95
N GLY A 196 0.40 -24.63 -11.45
CA GLY A 196 1.07 -23.66 -10.57
C GLY A 196 1.85 -22.53 -11.25
N GLY A 197 1.90 -22.49 -12.58
CA GLY A 197 2.37 -21.30 -13.33
C GLY A 197 3.88 -21.01 -13.26
N ASN A 198 4.23 -19.81 -13.70
CA ASN A 198 5.56 -19.19 -13.58
C ASN A 198 5.80 -18.63 -12.15
N ALA A 199 5.10 -19.12 -11.12
CA ALA A 199 5.12 -18.52 -9.78
C ALA A 199 6.32 -18.93 -8.90
N TRP A 200 7.24 -19.74 -9.43
CA TRP A 200 8.26 -20.45 -8.65
C TRP A 200 9.68 -20.21 -9.16
N PHE A 201 10.62 -20.10 -8.22
CA PHE A 201 12.02 -20.38 -8.40
C PHE A 201 12.29 -21.87 -8.22
N PHE A 202 12.83 -22.51 -9.24
CA PHE A 202 13.29 -23.89 -9.17
C PHE A 202 14.70 -23.92 -8.59
N ILE A 203 14.87 -24.59 -7.45
CA ILE A 203 16.16 -24.64 -6.76
C ILE A 203 16.79 -26.02 -6.95
N ALA A 204 17.97 -26.04 -7.56
CA ALA A 204 18.79 -27.22 -7.73
C ALA A 204 19.95 -27.22 -6.73
N LYS A 205 20.26 -28.38 -6.16
CA LYS A 205 21.41 -28.61 -5.29
C LYS A 205 22.41 -29.51 -6.00
N ARG A 206 23.70 -29.24 -5.83
CA ARG A 206 24.76 -30.10 -6.34
C ARG A 206 25.00 -31.28 -5.40
N VAL A 207 24.88 -32.51 -5.91
CA VAL A 207 25.12 -33.75 -5.17
C VAL A 207 26.04 -34.64 -6.02
N ASP A 208 27.20 -35.02 -5.47
CA ASP A 208 28.22 -35.82 -6.18
C ASP A 208 28.60 -35.29 -7.58
N GLY A 209 28.56 -33.97 -7.73
CA GLY A 209 28.89 -33.26 -8.97
C GLY A 209 27.73 -33.04 -9.94
N GLN A 210 26.56 -33.62 -9.68
CA GLN A 210 25.35 -33.51 -10.51
C GLN A 210 24.35 -32.51 -9.90
N TRP A 211 23.64 -31.75 -10.74
CA TRP A 211 22.59 -30.83 -10.28
C TRP A 211 21.26 -31.56 -10.16
N LEU A 212 20.68 -31.53 -8.96
CA LEU A 212 19.44 -32.22 -8.66
C LEU A 212 18.38 -31.23 -8.16
N VAL A 213 17.19 -31.31 -8.75
CA VAL A 213 15.97 -30.70 -8.22
C VAL A 213 15.12 -31.79 -7.60
N ASP A 214 14.86 -31.67 -6.30
CA ASP A 214 13.92 -32.53 -5.59
C ASP A 214 12.65 -31.73 -5.30
N ILE A 215 11.62 -31.90 -6.13
CA ILE A 215 10.38 -31.12 -6.05
C ILE A 215 9.59 -31.43 -4.77
N ASP A 216 9.75 -32.62 -4.20
CA ASP A 216 9.02 -33.03 -3.00
C ASP A 216 9.67 -32.47 -1.73
N THR A 217 10.98 -32.18 -1.76
CA THR A 217 11.72 -31.69 -0.58
C THR A 217 12.12 -30.20 -0.64
N TYR A 218 12.71 -29.72 -1.73
CA TYR A 218 13.32 -28.37 -1.80
C TYR A 218 13.29 -27.68 -3.16
N GLY A 219 12.56 -28.23 -4.13
CA GLY A 219 12.73 -27.91 -5.54
C GLY A 219 11.98 -26.67 -6.04
N ALA A 220 11.09 -26.08 -5.23
CA ALA A 220 10.31 -24.91 -5.62
C ALA A 220 10.10 -23.94 -4.46
N VAL A 221 10.62 -22.72 -4.61
CA VAL A 221 10.36 -21.60 -3.70
C VAL A 221 9.54 -20.56 -4.47
N LEU A 222 8.45 -20.04 -3.90
CA LEU A 222 7.65 -19.01 -4.57
C LEU A 222 8.49 -17.77 -4.89
N LYS A 223 8.18 -17.09 -6.00
CA LYS A 223 8.78 -15.81 -6.35
C LYS A 223 8.38 -14.71 -5.38
N TRP A 224 9.18 -13.65 -5.37
CA TRP A 224 8.97 -12.47 -4.53
C TRP A 224 7.56 -11.85 -4.69
N ASP A 225 7.08 -11.76 -5.93
CA ASP A 225 5.82 -11.14 -6.34
C ASP A 225 4.59 -12.04 -6.15
N THR A 226 4.80 -13.35 -5.98
CA THR A 226 3.69 -14.32 -5.80
C THR A 226 3.42 -14.67 -4.34
N HIS A 227 4.14 -14.06 -3.40
CA HIS A 227 3.89 -14.27 -1.98
C HIS A 227 2.64 -13.52 -1.49
N ALA A 228 1.75 -14.25 -0.82
CA ALA A 228 0.92 -13.64 0.21
C ALA A 228 1.85 -13.20 1.35
N HIS A 229 1.90 -11.90 1.62
CA HIS A 229 2.75 -11.33 2.67
C HIS A 229 1.96 -11.36 3.99
N PRO A 230 2.30 -12.26 4.93
CA PRO A 230 1.63 -12.28 6.22
C PRO A 230 1.85 -10.95 6.94
N GLU A 231 0.84 -10.50 7.68
CA GLU A 231 0.95 -9.28 8.47
C GLU A 231 2.16 -9.35 9.41
N GLY A 232 2.97 -8.28 9.40
CA GLY A 232 4.13 -8.15 10.27
C GLY A 232 5.40 -8.87 9.81
N LEU A 233 5.43 -9.48 8.62
CA LEU A 233 6.66 -10.05 8.04
C LEU A 233 7.12 -9.28 6.81
N THR A 234 8.43 -9.03 6.73
CA THR A 234 9.07 -8.50 5.53
C THR A 234 9.13 -9.56 4.42
N PRO A 235 9.20 -9.16 3.14
CA PRO A 235 9.35 -10.10 2.02
C PRO A 235 10.58 -10.97 2.19
N LYS A 236 11.67 -10.36 2.67
CA LYS A 236 12.91 -11.03 3.03
C LYS A 236 12.66 -12.12 4.09
N GLU A 237 11.95 -11.83 5.17
CA GLU A 237 11.68 -12.83 6.21
C GLU A 237 10.80 -13.98 5.71
N VAL A 238 9.79 -13.68 4.87
CA VAL A 238 8.98 -14.72 4.23
C VAL A 238 9.84 -15.63 3.36
N MET A 239 10.72 -15.04 2.54
CA MET A 239 11.64 -15.82 1.71
C MET A 239 12.66 -16.61 2.55
N ASP A 240 13.23 -16.01 3.59
CA ASP A 240 14.15 -16.67 4.50
C ASP A 240 13.47 -17.89 5.18
N GLN A 241 12.19 -17.78 5.58
CA GLN A 241 11.42 -18.91 6.12
C GLN A 241 11.23 -20.03 5.09
N ARG A 242 11.03 -19.70 3.81
CA ARG A 242 10.93 -20.70 2.73
C ARG A 242 12.26 -21.39 2.47
N PHE A 243 13.35 -20.63 2.47
CA PHE A 243 14.71 -21.17 2.37
C PHE A 243 14.97 -22.16 3.52
N ILE A 244 14.65 -21.79 4.76
CA ILE A 244 14.77 -22.67 5.93
C ILE A 244 13.93 -23.93 5.76
N ALA A 245 12.67 -23.80 5.35
CA ALA A 245 11.76 -24.93 5.15
C ALA A 245 12.26 -25.89 4.06
N ALA A 246 12.88 -25.36 3.01
CA ALA A 246 13.52 -26.12 1.93
C ALA A 246 14.94 -26.61 2.28
N GLY A 247 15.46 -26.34 3.48
CA GLY A 247 16.83 -26.70 3.87
C GLY A 247 17.92 -25.97 3.09
N ILE A 248 17.60 -24.82 2.50
CA ILE A 248 18.53 -23.94 1.78
C ILE A 248 19.11 -22.93 2.79
N PRO A 249 20.44 -22.74 2.87
CA PRO A 249 21.01 -21.71 3.73
C PRO A 249 20.57 -20.31 3.33
N VAL A 250 20.06 -19.53 4.29
CA VAL A 250 19.46 -18.19 4.04
C VAL A 250 20.48 -17.16 3.54
N GLU A 251 21.76 -17.34 3.86
CA GLU A 251 22.86 -16.52 3.37
C GLU A 251 23.06 -16.59 1.85
N LEU A 252 22.55 -17.66 1.21
CA LEU A 252 22.62 -17.82 -0.24
C LEU A 252 21.49 -17.09 -0.97
N ARG A 253 20.46 -16.61 -0.27
CA ARG A 253 19.30 -15.97 -0.88
C ARG A 253 19.68 -14.82 -1.82
N PRO A 254 20.55 -13.85 -1.46
CA PRO A 254 20.93 -12.78 -2.39
C PRO A 254 21.62 -13.29 -3.66
N ALA A 255 22.39 -14.39 -3.57
CA ALA A 255 23.10 -14.96 -4.70
C ALA A 255 22.20 -15.84 -5.60
N LEU A 256 21.14 -16.43 -5.03
CA LEU A 256 20.22 -17.31 -5.73
C LEU A 256 19.02 -16.58 -6.33
N VAL A 257 18.37 -15.71 -5.56
CA VAL A 257 17.10 -15.07 -5.95
C VAL A 257 17.14 -13.54 -5.83
N GLY A 258 18.32 -12.96 -5.61
CA GLY A 258 18.50 -11.52 -5.45
C GLY A 258 18.10 -10.99 -4.07
N VAL A 259 18.20 -9.67 -3.90
CA VAL A 259 17.89 -9.00 -2.62
C VAL A 259 16.41 -9.03 -2.27
N GLY A 260 15.54 -9.16 -3.27
CA GLY A 260 14.09 -9.08 -3.14
C GLY A 260 13.58 -7.63 -3.03
N PRO A 261 12.26 -7.43 -3.13
CA PRO A 261 11.66 -6.13 -2.91
C PRO A 261 11.81 -5.72 -1.45
N SER A 262 12.04 -4.42 -1.24
CA SER A 262 11.88 -3.80 0.06
C SER A 262 10.39 -3.63 0.40
N LEU A 263 10.06 -3.37 1.67
CA LEU A 263 8.66 -3.07 2.04
C LEU A 263 8.13 -1.82 1.32
N SER A 264 9.00 -0.87 1.00
CA SER A 264 8.63 0.33 0.24
C SER A 264 8.28 0.05 -1.22
N ASP A 265 8.76 -1.06 -1.78
CA ASP A 265 8.44 -1.49 -3.15
C ASP A 265 7.10 -2.24 -3.23
N LEU A 266 6.57 -2.67 -2.09
CA LEU A 266 5.34 -3.45 -2.03
C LEU A 266 4.12 -2.60 -1.75
N ARG A 267 3.00 -3.01 -2.35
CA ARG A 267 1.68 -2.45 -2.09
C ARG A 267 0.85 -3.37 -1.20
N ARG A 268 0.06 -2.77 -0.33
CA ARG A 268 -0.96 -3.43 0.50
C ARG A 268 -2.31 -2.82 0.20
N THR A 269 -3.24 -3.64 -0.27
CA THR A 269 -4.64 -3.29 -0.42
C THR A 269 -5.33 -3.31 0.95
N HIS A 270 -6.11 -2.28 1.23
CA HIS A 270 -6.94 -2.15 2.42
C HIS A 270 -8.40 -2.03 2.02
N GLN A 271 -9.27 -2.68 2.77
CA GLN A 271 -10.72 -2.61 2.58
C GLN A 271 -11.37 -2.19 3.88
N PHE A 272 -12.12 -1.09 3.84
CA PHE A 272 -12.87 -0.55 4.97
C PHE A 272 -14.36 -0.49 4.60
N PRO A 273 -15.12 -1.59 4.76
CA PRO A 273 -16.54 -1.63 4.41
C PRO A 273 -17.38 -0.57 5.13
N GLU A 274 -17.02 -0.21 6.36
CA GLU A 274 -17.70 0.82 7.14
C GLU A 274 -17.49 2.24 6.59
N LEU A 275 -16.39 2.45 5.86
CA LEU A 275 -16.12 3.67 5.13
C LEU A 275 -16.56 3.56 3.67
N GLY A 276 -16.90 2.37 3.16
CA GLY A 276 -17.21 2.16 1.75
C GLY A 276 -16.03 2.47 0.83
N VAL A 277 -14.79 2.13 1.22
CA VAL A 277 -13.59 2.36 0.40
C VAL A 277 -12.64 1.17 0.39
N VAL A 278 -11.99 0.98 -0.76
CA VAL A 278 -10.82 0.14 -0.96
C VAL A 278 -9.69 1.03 -1.50
N PHE A 279 -8.47 0.85 -1.03
CA PHE A 279 -7.31 1.61 -1.51
C PHE A 279 -6.02 0.84 -1.26
N GLU A 280 -4.94 1.25 -1.91
CA GLU A 280 -3.61 0.67 -1.73
C GLU A 280 -2.67 1.64 -1.01
N THR A 281 -1.74 1.10 -0.24
CA THR A 281 -0.65 1.87 0.40
C THR A 281 0.67 1.13 0.22
N ARG A 282 1.79 1.76 0.55
CA ARG A 282 3.04 1.01 0.70
C ARG A 282 2.95 0.05 1.88
N ALA A 283 3.61 -1.10 1.80
CA ALA A 283 3.55 -2.11 2.86
C ALA A 283 4.27 -1.69 4.16
N ASP A 284 5.15 -0.68 4.10
CA ASP A 284 5.78 -0.04 5.26
C ASP A 284 4.97 1.15 5.83
N TRP A 285 3.80 1.46 5.26
CA TRP A 285 2.86 2.41 5.84
C TRP A 285 1.82 1.69 6.68
N GLU A 286 1.38 2.34 7.75
CA GLU A 286 0.31 1.86 8.62
C GLU A 286 -0.97 2.63 8.34
N VAL A 287 -2.09 1.93 8.48
CA VAL A 287 -3.44 2.51 8.41
C VAL A 287 -4.08 2.31 9.78
N VAL A 288 -4.38 3.42 10.45
CA VAL A 288 -4.87 3.43 11.84
C VAL A 288 -6.29 3.96 11.86
N PRO A 289 -7.26 3.28 12.51
CA PRO A 289 -8.62 3.80 12.66
C PRO A 289 -8.64 5.18 13.33
N ALA A 290 -9.42 6.11 12.77
CA ALA A 290 -9.61 7.46 13.30
C ALA A 290 -11.09 7.71 13.61
N SER A 291 -11.40 8.81 14.32
CA SER A 291 -12.80 9.18 14.62
C SER A 291 -13.62 9.49 13.37
N GLN A 292 -12.95 9.93 12.30
CA GLN A 292 -13.51 10.17 10.98
C GLN A 292 -12.53 9.56 9.98
N GLY A 293 -12.85 8.36 9.49
CA GLY A 293 -12.00 7.68 8.51
C GLY A 293 -10.81 6.92 9.11
N VAL A 294 -9.70 6.93 8.38
CA VAL A 294 -8.43 6.28 8.77
C VAL A 294 -7.26 7.23 8.62
N ASP A 295 -6.34 7.19 9.57
CA ASP A 295 -5.07 7.90 9.51
C ASP A 295 -4.04 7.07 8.75
N LEU A 296 -3.36 7.71 7.81
CA LEU A 296 -2.22 7.16 7.09
C LEU A 296 -0.95 7.57 7.83
N VAL A 297 -0.17 6.57 8.24
CA VAL A 297 1.06 6.76 9.02
C VAL A 297 2.23 6.22 8.19
N ASN A 298 3.22 7.07 7.92
CA ASN A 298 4.38 6.70 7.13
C ASN A 298 5.34 5.75 7.89
N ALA A 299 6.38 5.27 7.22
CA ALA A 299 7.38 4.38 7.80
C ALA A 299 8.15 4.98 9.01
N ALA A 300 8.11 6.30 9.18
CA ALA A 300 8.68 7.00 10.34
C ALA A 300 7.71 7.05 11.54
N GLY A 301 6.52 6.49 11.44
CA GLY A 301 5.49 6.55 12.47
C GLY A 301 4.78 7.90 12.55
N GLN A 302 4.89 8.74 11.51
CA GLN A 302 4.25 10.05 11.46
C GLN A 302 2.95 9.97 10.67
N LYS A 303 1.88 10.56 11.22
CA LYS A 303 0.63 10.77 10.48
C LYS A 303 0.88 11.77 9.34
N VAL A 304 0.60 11.35 8.11
CA VAL A 304 0.83 12.16 6.90
C VAL A 304 -0.45 12.56 6.19
N ALA A 305 -1.54 11.81 6.39
CA ALA A 305 -2.86 12.16 5.89
C ALA A 305 -3.95 11.41 6.67
N ASN A 306 -5.19 11.77 6.42
CA ASN A 306 -6.39 11.09 6.86
C ASN A 306 -7.31 10.91 5.66
N LEU A 307 -7.79 9.67 5.46
CA LEU A 307 -8.74 9.30 4.43
C LEU A 307 -10.13 9.20 5.06
N GLN A 308 -11.07 10.01 4.58
CA GLN A 308 -12.47 10.01 5.00
C GLN A 308 -13.38 9.76 3.81
N HIS A 309 -14.43 8.98 4.02
CA HIS A 309 -15.53 8.87 3.06
C HIS A 309 -16.87 8.87 3.79
N SER A 310 -17.87 9.49 3.17
CA SER A 310 -19.27 9.46 3.60
C SER A 310 -20.18 9.47 2.37
N SER A 311 -21.27 8.72 2.41
CA SER A 311 -22.29 8.79 1.34
C SER A 311 -23.06 10.11 1.29
N ALA A 312 -22.92 10.98 2.30
CA ALA A 312 -23.50 12.31 2.30
C ALA A 312 -22.62 13.29 1.50
N SER A 313 -23.20 14.05 0.57
CA SER A 313 -22.49 14.98 -0.33
C SER A 313 -22.61 16.47 0.08
N GLY A 314 -22.72 16.74 1.38
CA GLY A 314 -22.96 18.09 1.90
C GLY A 314 -21.73 18.73 2.53
N LEU A 315 -21.15 19.73 1.88
CA LEU A 315 -20.19 20.64 2.49
C LEU A 315 -20.94 21.79 3.16
N GLY A 316 -20.72 22.00 4.45
CA GLY A 316 -21.37 23.05 5.23
C GLY A 316 -20.35 23.82 6.06
N GLY A 317 -20.51 25.14 6.09
CA GLY A 317 -19.66 26.03 6.85
C GLY A 317 -19.74 27.44 6.29
N ALA A 318 -19.66 28.43 7.17
CA ALA A 318 -19.40 29.80 6.77
C ALA A 318 -18.19 30.24 7.58
N CYS A 319 -17.20 30.78 6.89
CA CYS A 319 -16.06 31.38 7.52
C CYS A 319 -16.30 32.89 7.62
N ALA A 320 -16.03 33.47 8.79
CA ALA A 320 -16.36 34.86 9.15
C ALA A 320 -15.15 35.79 9.04
N GLN A 321 -13.98 35.23 8.80
CA GLN A 321 -12.72 35.93 8.63
C GLN A 321 -12.58 36.46 7.20
N ASP A 322 -11.71 37.44 7.01
CA ASP A 322 -11.44 37.99 5.69
C ASP A 322 -10.79 36.91 4.79
N PRO A 323 -11.18 36.79 3.51
CA PRO A 323 -10.50 35.92 2.56
C PRO A 323 -9.03 36.30 2.43
N VAL A 324 -8.16 35.30 2.32
CA VAL A 324 -6.75 35.50 2.01
C VAL A 324 -6.37 34.74 0.74
N PRO A 325 -5.33 35.20 0.01
CA PRO A 325 -4.84 34.50 -1.16
C PRO A 325 -4.37 33.08 -0.83
N TRP A 326 -4.68 32.16 -1.73
CA TRP A 326 -4.16 30.79 -1.72
C TRP A 326 -3.82 30.35 -3.14
N GLU A 327 -2.90 29.41 -3.24
CA GLU A 327 -2.50 28.80 -4.50
C GLU A 327 -2.10 27.34 -4.33
N GLU A 328 -1.90 26.65 -5.44
CA GLU A 328 -1.35 25.30 -5.47
C GLU A 328 0.09 25.34 -5.96
N VAL A 329 0.97 24.70 -5.20
CA VAL A 329 2.41 24.68 -5.48
C VAL A 329 2.89 23.34 -6.04
N GLY A 330 1.96 22.39 -6.21
CA GLY A 330 2.18 21.11 -6.88
C GLY A 330 0.88 20.35 -7.09
N ALA A 331 0.82 19.58 -8.18
CA ALA A 331 -0.36 18.81 -8.56
C ALA A 331 0.04 17.54 -9.33
N ILE A 332 -0.55 16.41 -8.95
CA ILE A 332 -0.46 15.14 -9.66
C ILE A 332 -1.88 14.76 -10.09
N PRO A 333 -2.17 14.59 -11.40
CA PRO A 333 -3.46 14.11 -11.85
C PRO A 333 -3.66 12.68 -11.35
N VAL A 334 -4.87 12.37 -10.89
CA VAL A 334 -5.26 11.03 -10.39
C VAL A 334 -6.68 10.71 -10.86
N SER A 335 -7.01 9.43 -10.95
CA SER A 335 -8.36 8.95 -11.22
C SER A 335 -8.89 8.25 -9.97
N VAL A 336 -10.13 8.54 -9.57
CA VAL A 336 -10.77 7.84 -8.47
C VAL A 336 -11.98 7.06 -8.98
N THR A 337 -12.06 5.78 -8.64
CA THR A 337 -13.19 4.94 -9.03
C THR A 337 -14.35 5.13 -8.04
N GLY A 338 -15.46 5.71 -8.50
CA GLY A 338 -16.68 5.94 -7.71
C GLY A 338 -17.59 4.71 -7.59
N SER A 339 -18.69 4.88 -6.85
CA SER A 339 -19.71 3.83 -6.68
C SER A 339 -20.25 3.41 -8.06
N GLY A 340 -20.27 2.11 -8.34
CA GLY A 340 -20.65 1.57 -9.66
C GLY A 340 -19.54 1.57 -10.72
N GLY A 341 -18.29 1.91 -10.36
CA GLY A 341 -17.12 1.79 -11.24
C GLY A 341 -16.90 2.97 -12.18
N ALA A 342 -17.55 4.10 -11.95
CA ALA A 342 -17.34 5.31 -12.74
C ALA A 342 -16.04 6.01 -12.33
N GLU A 343 -15.18 6.33 -13.29
CA GLU A 343 -13.95 7.09 -13.03
C GLU A 343 -14.25 8.58 -12.87
N VAL A 344 -13.68 9.19 -11.83
CA VAL A 344 -13.78 10.62 -11.54
C VAL A 344 -12.41 11.26 -11.68
N ASP A 345 -12.30 12.18 -12.64
CA ASP A 345 -11.08 12.98 -12.86
C ASP A 345 -10.81 13.85 -11.63
N ALA A 346 -9.64 13.64 -11.03
CA ALA A 346 -9.21 14.32 -9.83
C ALA A 346 -7.74 14.72 -9.91
N ARG A 347 -7.27 15.38 -8.85
CA ARG A 347 -5.88 15.74 -8.69
C ARG A 347 -5.52 15.74 -7.21
N PHE A 348 -4.33 15.24 -6.91
CA PHE A 348 -3.72 15.35 -5.60
C PHE A 348 -2.78 16.55 -5.60
N VAL A 349 -3.07 17.55 -4.77
CA VAL A 349 -2.41 18.85 -4.80
C VAL A 349 -1.81 19.22 -3.45
N LEU A 350 -0.83 20.13 -3.45
CA LEU A 350 -0.43 20.86 -2.25
C LEU A 350 -0.97 22.28 -2.34
N ARG A 351 -1.97 22.61 -1.52
CA ARG A 351 -2.54 23.97 -1.42
C ARG A 351 -1.85 24.73 -0.31
N VAL A 352 -1.51 25.99 -0.56
CA VAL A 352 -0.85 26.87 0.40
C VAL A 352 -1.62 28.16 0.63
N PHE A 353 -1.63 28.64 1.86
CA PHE A 353 -1.91 30.02 2.18
C PHE A 353 -0.59 30.75 2.42
N GLU A 354 -0.37 31.85 1.70
CA GLU A 354 0.80 32.68 1.92
C GLU A 354 0.75 33.31 3.32
N GLY A 355 1.89 33.26 4.02
CA GLY A 355 2.00 33.73 5.41
C GLY A 355 3.41 33.54 5.96
N ASP A 356 3.57 33.88 7.24
CA ASP A 356 4.76 33.57 8.04
C ASP A 356 4.28 32.95 9.37
N PRO A 357 4.22 31.59 9.46
CA PRO A 357 4.69 30.61 8.48
C PRO A 357 3.77 30.43 7.26
N VAL A 358 4.29 29.81 6.20
CA VAL A 358 3.47 29.32 5.09
C VAL A 358 2.70 28.09 5.56
N LEU A 359 1.38 28.12 5.43
CA LEU A 359 0.52 27.02 5.82
C LEU A 359 0.13 26.23 4.59
N ALA A 360 0.15 24.89 4.69
CA ALA A 360 -0.13 24.02 3.56
C ALA A 360 -0.94 22.77 3.94
N ALA A 361 -1.65 22.22 2.97
CA ALA A 361 -2.34 20.94 3.11
C ALA A 361 -2.24 20.13 1.80
N PRO A 362 -1.72 18.88 1.82
CA PRO A 362 -1.89 17.97 0.71
C PRO A 362 -3.36 17.56 0.61
N SER A 363 -3.93 17.47 -0.58
CA SER A 363 -5.39 17.39 -0.75
C SER A 363 -5.80 16.69 -2.03
N LEU A 364 -6.72 15.74 -1.90
CA LEU A 364 -7.48 15.19 -3.02
C LEU A 364 -8.67 16.10 -3.36
N ILE A 365 -8.73 16.57 -4.61
CA ILE A 365 -9.75 17.51 -5.09
C ILE A 365 -10.18 17.17 -6.52
N GLY A 366 -11.36 17.64 -6.92
CA GLY A 366 -11.85 17.47 -8.29
C GLY A 366 -10.98 18.21 -9.31
N ALA A 367 -10.87 17.67 -10.53
CA ALA A 367 -10.05 18.26 -11.58
C ALA A 367 -10.56 19.65 -12.04
N ASP A 368 -11.84 19.95 -11.83
CA ASP A 368 -12.49 21.20 -12.20
C ASP A 368 -12.32 22.33 -11.16
N GLN A 369 -11.81 22.00 -9.97
CA GLN A 369 -11.60 22.98 -8.90
C GLN A 369 -10.50 23.98 -9.28
N PRO A 370 -10.66 25.28 -8.92
CA PRO A 370 -9.65 26.30 -9.20
C PRO A 370 -8.31 25.92 -8.56
N SER A 371 -7.20 26.41 -9.13
CA SER A 371 -5.84 26.19 -8.62
C SER A 371 -5.32 27.32 -7.73
N SER A 372 -6.04 28.42 -7.65
CA SER A 372 -5.70 29.59 -6.85
C SER A 372 -6.93 30.46 -6.63
N GLY A 373 -6.91 31.30 -5.60
CA GLY A 373 -7.97 32.28 -5.39
C GLY A 373 -7.83 32.99 -4.05
N GLU A 374 -8.93 33.58 -3.58
CA GLU A 374 -9.03 34.11 -2.23
C GLU A 374 -10.09 33.32 -1.46
N SER A 375 -9.75 32.86 -0.27
CA SER A 375 -10.70 32.23 0.64
C SER A 375 -10.20 32.34 2.07
N CYS A 376 -11.09 32.28 3.04
CA CYS A 376 -10.69 32.16 4.44
C CYS A 376 -10.68 30.69 4.91
N MET A 377 -11.13 29.77 4.05
CA MET A 377 -11.17 28.33 4.29
C MET A 377 -11.31 27.54 2.99
N LEU A 378 -10.70 26.36 2.91
CA LEU A 378 -10.77 25.43 1.79
C LEU A 378 -11.26 24.07 2.29
N TYR A 379 -12.10 23.40 1.51
CA TYR A 379 -12.42 21.99 1.71
C TYR A 379 -11.52 21.15 0.82
N ASN A 380 -10.89 20.15 1.43
CA ASN A 380 -9.95 19.25 0.79
C ASN A 380 -10.63 17.91 0.51
N ALA A 381 -11.68 17.98 -0.31
CA ALA A 381 -12.55 16.85 -0.61
C ALA A 381 -13.12 16.94 -2.03
N ILE A 382 -13.45 15.78 -2.58
CA ILE A 382 -14.35 15.61 -3.71
C ILE A 382 -15.75 15.42 -3.15
N SER A 383 -16.74 16.07 -3.75
CA SER A 383 -18.14 15.93 -3.37
C SER A 383 -19.00 15.75 -4.62
N GLY A 384 -19.74 14.65 -4.72
CA GLY A 384 -20.57 14.33 -5.88
C GLY A 384 -21.49 13.13 -5.64
N PRO A 385 -22.50 12.90 -6.50
CA PRO A 385 -23.40 11.76 -6.36
C PRO A 385 -22.69 10.41 -6.50
N GLU A 386 -21.61 10.33 -7.27
CA GLU A 386 -20.83 9.10 -7.49
C GLU A 386 -19.81 8.81 -6.38
N MET A 387 -19.41 9.84 -5.63
CA MET A 387 -18.30 9.79 -4.66
C MET A 387 -18.73 10.06 -3.22
N GLY A 388 -19.99 10.45 -3.00
CA GLY A 388 -20.40 11.05 -1.74
C GLY A 388 -19.50 12.24 -1.40
N LEU A 389 -18.95 12.26 -0.19
CA LEU A 389 -17.89 13.14 0.26
C LEU A 389 -16.64 12.29 0.52
N LEU A 390 -15.61 12.45 -0.31
CA LEU A 390 -14.32 11.76 -0.20
C LEU A 390 -13.21 12.77 0.07
N SER A 391 -12.38 12.53 1.09
CA SER A 391 -11.25 13.38 1.43
C SER A 391 -10.02 12.54 1.70
N LEU A 392 -8.89 12.91 1.09
CA LEU A 392 -7.55 12.46 1.49
C LEU A 392 -6.70 13.70 1.72
N SER A 393 -6.43 14.02 2.99
CA SER A 393 -5.76 15.27 3.37
C SER A 393 -5.19 15.22 4.79
N THR A 394 -4.27 16.12 5.14
CA THR A 394 -3.90 16.35 6.56
C THR A 394 -5.02 17.04 7.34
N SER A 395 -5.82 17.86 6.67
CA SER A 395 -7.02 18.50 7.22
C SER A 395 -8.16 18.53 6.21
N PHE A 396 -9.32 18.03 6.62
CA PHE A 396 -10.55 18.10 5.82
C PHE A 396 -10.95 19.55 5.51
N MET A 397 -10.83 20.42 6.51
CA MET A 397 -11.14 21.83 6.47
C MET A 397 -9.85 22.61 6.73
N PHE A 398 -9.32 23.28 5.71
CA PHE A 398 -8.04 23.96 5.78
C PHE A 398 -8.24 25.47 5.85
N SER A 399 -7.79 26.09 6.93
CA SER A 399 -7.92 27.52 7.18
C SER A 399 -6.61 28.07 7.75
N PRO A 400 -6.18 29.28 7.34
CA PRO A 400 -4.95 29.87 7.86
C PRO A 400 -5.12 30.45 9.28
N TYR A 401 -6.34 30.40 9.82
CA TYR A 401 -6.68 30.92 11.14
C TYR A 401 -6.72 29.85 12.23
N GLU A 402 -6.62 28.57 11.86
CA GLU A 402 -6.67 27.43 12.78
C GLU A 402 -5.27 26.83 12.98
N GLN A 403 -4.89 26.58 14.24
CA GLN A 403 -3.58 26.00 14.56
C GLN A 403 -3.63 24.47 14.60
N GLY A 404 -2.55 23.83 14.15
CA GLY A 404 -2.27 22.41 14.42
C GLY A 404 -2.83 21.39 13.40
N ASN A 405 -3.50 21.85 12.35
CA ASN A 405 -4.06 20.98 11.29
C ASN A 405 -3.36 21.14 9.93
N ALA A 406 -2.41 22.07 9.81
CA ALA A 406 -1.68 22.36 8.59
C ALA A 406 -0.22 21.89 8.69
N LEU A 407 0.38 21.61 7.54
CA LEU A 407 1.84 21.61 7.41
C LEU A 407 2.30 23.07 7.48
N GLU A 408 3.36 23.33 8.23
CA GLU A 408 3.98 24.64 8.34
C GLU A 408 5.34 24.60 7.64
N PHE A 409 5.59 25.58 6.78
CA PHE A 409 6.83 25.74 6.03
C PHE A 409 7.41 27.13 6.26
N ASP A 410 8.74 27.25 6.23
CA ASP A 410 9.43 28.53 6.36
C ASP A 410 9.24 29.40 5.10
N SER A 411 8.92 28.78 3.95
CA SER A 411 8.71 29.47 2.68
C SER A 411 7.90 28.63 1.69
N VAL A 412 7.38 29.30 0.64
CA VAL A 412 6.70 28.64 -0.49
C VAL A 412 7.64 27.66 -1.21
N ALA A 413 8.92 28.00 -1.34
CA ALA A 413 9.92 27.13 -1.98
C ALA A 413 10.14 25.81 -1.21
N GLU A 414 9.99 25.82 0.12
CA GLU A 414 10.04 24.60 0.91
C GLU A 414 8.79 23.74 0.72
N ALA A 415 7.62 24.37 0.62
CA ALA A 415 6.37 23.70 0.27
C ALA A 415 6.45 23.07 -1.14
N GLU A 416 6.99 23.78 -2.13
CA GLU A 416 7.26 23.24 -3.48
C GLU A 416 8.21 22.03 -3.44
N ALA A 417 9.25 22.08 -2.60
CA ALA A 417 10.15 20.96 -2.42
C ALA A 417 9.44 19.74 -1.81
N TYR A 418 8.53 19.95 -0.85
CA TYR A 418 7.67 18.89 -0.32
C TYR A 418 6.74 18.31 -1.40
N ALA A 419 6.16 19.14 -2.28
CA ALA A 419 5.33 18.67 -3.38
C ALA A 419 6.10 17.82 -4.42
N GLN A 420 7.44 17.88 -4.42
CA GLN A 420 8.32 17.03 -5.23
C GLN A 420 8.87 15.82 -4.46
N SER A 421 8.50 15.66 -3.19
CA SER A 421 9.00 14.59 -2.34
C SER A 421 8.37 13.24 -2.69
N GLU A 422 9.07 12.17 -2.29
CA GLU A 422 8.54 10.81 -2.40
C GLU A 422 7.24 10.66 -1.58
N GLU A 423 7.15 11.27 -0.40
CA GLU A 423 5.95 11.18 0.45
C GLU A 423 4.71 11.74 -0.25
N PHE A 424 4.83 12.91 -0.89
CA PHE A 424 3.75 13.52 -1.66
C PHE A 424 3.34 12.64 -2.87
N ALA A 425 4.32 12.08 -3.58
CA ALA A 425 4.07 11.15 -4.68
C ALA A 425 3.36 9.87 -4.20
N GLN A 426 3.69 9.37 -3.00
CA GLN A 426 3.00 8.21 -2.43
C GLN A 426 1.56 8.52 -2.03
N LEU A 427 1.29 9.69 -1.45
CA LEU A 427 -0.09 10.10 -1.17
C LEU A 427 -0.93 10.24 -2.46
N ALA A 428 -0.34 10.75 -3.54
CA ALA A 428 -1.01 10.79 -4.84
C ALA A 428 -1.29 9.38 -5.39
N ALA A 429 -0.33 8.44 -5.27
CA ALA A 429 -0.54 7.06 -5.67
C ALA A 429 -1.63 6.37 -4.83
N ILE A 430 -1.73 6.68 -3.53
CA ILE A 430 -2.83 6.22 -2.68
C ILE A 430 -4.15 6.79 -3.20
N ALA A 431 -4.21 8.09 -3.51
CA ALA A 431 -5.40 8.74 -4.06
C ALA A 431 -5.88 8.07 -5.35
N ASP A 432 -4.97 7.77 -6.27
CA ASP A 432 -5.20 7.11 -7.56
C ASP A 432 -5.68 5.66 -7.44
N SER A 433 -5.46 5.04 -6.27
CA SER A 433 -5.89 3.66 -5.99
C SER A 433 -7.27 3.58 -5.30
N ILE A 434 -7.88 4.71 -4.93
CA ILE A 434 -9.14 4.70 -4.18
C ILE A 434 -10.27 4.20 -5.07
N THR A 435 -11.00 3.20 -4.56
CA THR A 435 -12.28 2.72 -5.09
C THR A 435 -13.35 2.89 -4.02
N VAL A 436 -14.41 3.63 -4.32
CA VAL A 436 -15.62 3.73 -3.49
C VAL A 436 -16.51 2.52 -3.75
N THR A 437 -16.90 1.82 -2.69
CA THR A 437 -17.76 0.65 -2.74
C THR A 437 -19.17 0.97 -2.23
N ASP A 438 -20.17 0.26 -2.76
CA ASP A 438 -21.59 0.42 -2.42
C ASP A 438 -21.96 0.06 -0.98
#